data_AF-A0A3N9UQS7-F1
#
_entry.id   AF-A0A3N9UQS7-F1
#
_cell.length_a   1.000
_cell.length_b   1.000
_cell.length_c   1.000
_cell.angle_alpha   90.00
_cell.angle_beta   90.00
_cell.angle_gamma   90.00
#
_symmetry.space_group_name_H-M   'P 1'
#
loop_
_entity.id
_entity.type
_entity.pdbx_description
1 polymer ?
#
loop_
_entity_poly.entity_id
_entity_poly.type
_entity_poly.pdbx_seq_one_letter_code
_entity_poly.pdbx_strand_id
1 'polypeptide(L)'
;LFLVAIDMLRGVRQQKKVTEAELKDANEREDISVFPLAIPLITGPGAITTVVVLMGAAGTVAEKALVILAIVLTFVITFFVLKFSEYIDRVLGITGIMVLTRIMGLILGAVAVNFVAIGVWNLYRAMAGV
;
A
#
# COMPACT_ATOMS: atom_id res chain seq x y z
N LEU A 1 5.00 0.19 7.73
CA LEU A 1 5.79 0.04 6.49
C LEU A 1 6.99 -0.89 6.69
N PHE A 2 7.91 -0.58 7.61
CA PHE A 2 9.11 -1.40 7.85
C PHE A 2 8.81 -2.88 8.17
N LEU A 3 7.84 -3.15 9.04
CA LEU A 3 7.45 -4.53 9.36
C LEU A 3 6.83 -5.27 8.16
N VAL A 4 5.92 -4.61 7.44
CA VAL A 4 5.31 -5.17 6.21
C VAL A 4 6.38 -5.48 5.16
N ALA A 5 7.38 -4.61 5.00
CA ALA A 5 8.52 -4.84 4.13
C ALA A 5 9.30 -6.10 4.53
N ILE A 6 9.60 -6.26 5.83
CA ILE A 6 10.27 -7.45 6.35
C ILE A 6 9.43 -8.72 6.12
N ASP A 7 8.12 -8.67 6.33
CA ASP A 7 7.23 -9.81 6.12
C ASP A 7 7.21 -10.25 4.64
N MET A 8 7.19 -9.28 3.71
CA MET A 8 7.30 -9.52 2.26
C MET A 8 8.66 -10.11 1.88
N LEU A 9 9.76 -9.64 2.47
CA LEU A 9 11.11 -10.15 2.21
C LEU A 9 11.31 -11.56 2.75
N ARG A 10 10.78 -11.84 3.95
CA ARG A 10 10.82 -13.16 4.59
C ARG A 10 9.92 -14.18 3.91
N GLY A 11 9.08 -13.76 2.96
CA GLY A 11 8.19 -14.65 2.21
C GLY A 11 7.16 -15.34 3.10
N VAL A 12 6.81 -14.75 4.25
CA VAL A 12 5.85 -15.31 5.19
C VAL A 12 4.46 -15.20 4.56
N ARG A 13 4.11 -16.25 3.79
CA ARG A 13 2.80 -16.65 3.29
C ARG A 13 1.80 -15.49 3.06
N GLN A 14 1.91 -14.84 1.89
CA GLN A 14 0.83 -14.03 1.32
C GLN A 14 -0.35 -14.88 0.81
N GLN A 15 -0.23 -16.21 0.80
CA GLN A 15 -1.38 -17.09 0.68
C GLN A 15 -1.92 -17.39 2.08
N LYS A 16 -2.60 -16.42 2.70
CA LYS A 16 -3.72 -16.82 3.55
C LYS A 16 -4.74 -17.38 2.56
N LYS A 17 -4.70 -18.69 2.32
CA LYS A 17 -5.74 -19.38 1.55
C LYS A 17 -7.05 -18.91 2.15
N VAL A 18 -7.84 -18.16 1.38
CA VAL A 18 -9.20 -17.80 1.79
C VAL A 18 -9.84 -19.12 2.15
N THR A 19 -10.15 -19.28 3.43
CA THR A 19 -10.60 -20.57 3.95
C THR A 19 -11.93 -20.90 3.29
N GLU A 20 -12.28 -22.16 3.04
CA GLU A 20 -13.57 -22.48 2.38
C GLU A 20 -14.78 -21.90 3.15
N ALA A 21 -14.63 -21.73 4.47
CA ALA A 21 -15.59 -21.02 5.31
C ALA A 21 -15.66 -19.50 5.00
N GLU A 22 -14.53 -18.85 4.73
CA GLU A 22 -14.47 -17.43 4.33
C GLU A 22 -15.02 -17.23 2.91
N LEU A 23 -14.83 -18.19 1.99
CA LEU A 23 -15.46 -18.15 0.65
C LEU A 23 -16.98 -18.33 0.70
N LYS A 24 -17.49 -19.17 1.61
CA LYS A 24 -18.93 -19.33 1.84
C LYS A 24 -19.55 -18.07 2.45
N ASP A 25 -18.93 -17.49 3.48
CA ASP A 25 -19.39 -16.25 4.12
C ASP A 25 -19.31 -15.06 3.16
N ALA A 26 -18.32 -15.04 2.26
CA ALA A 26 -18.16 -14.03 1.22
C ALA A 26 -19.31 -14.04 0.20
N ASN A 27 -19.78 -15.21 -0.25
CA ASN A 27 -20.91 -15.30 -1.18
C ASN A 27 -22.26 -14.85 -0.58
N GLU A 28 -22.39 -14.82 0.75
CA GLU A 28 -23.60 -14.39 1.45
C GLU A 28 -23.59 -12.90 1.83
N ARG A 29 -22.43 -12.23 1.78
CA ARG A 29 -22.28 -10.81 2.17
C ARG A 29 -21.95 -9.93 0.95
N GLU A 30 -22.76 -8.89 0.70
CA GLU A 30 -22.47 -7.82 -0.28
C GLU A 30 -21.17 -7.03 0.02
N ASP A 31 -20.52 -7.29 1.17
CA ASP A 31 -19.41 -6.51 1.71
C ASP A 31 -18.00 -6.95 1.30
N ILE A 32 -17.81 -7.95 0.41
CA ILE A 32 -16.44 -8.36 -0.04
C ILE A 32 -15.65 -7.14 -0.53
N SER A 33 -16.33 -6.23 -1.24
CA SER A 33 -15.74 -4.99 -1.77
C SER A 33 -15.25 -4.07 -0.64
N VAL A 34 -15.94 -4.06 0.51
CA VAL A 34 -15.66 -3.18 1.65
C VAL A 34 -14.58 -3.79 2.55
N PHE A 35 -14.72 -5.07 2.91
CA PHE A 35 -13.77 -5.79 3.76
C PHE A 35 -13.46 -7.19 3.17
N PRO A 36 -12.18 -7.58 3.01
CA PRO A 36 -10.96 -6.84 3.32
C PRO A 36 -10.39 -6.02 2.14
N LEU A 37 -11.03 -6.05 0.96
CA LEU A 37 -10.49 -5.53 -0.30
C LEU A 37 -10.26 -4.01 -0.27
N ALA A 38 -11.30 -3.20 -0.01
CA ALA A 38 -11.12 -1.77 0.14
C ALA A 38 -10.36 -1.41 1.43
N ILE A 39 -10.75 -2.03 2.55
CA ILE A 39 -10.15 -1.83 3.87
C ILE A 39 -9.75 -3.20 4.43
N PRO A 40 -8.46 -3.51 4.68
CA PRO A 40 -7.26 -2.66 4.58
C PRO A 40 -6.41 -2.89 3.31
N LEU A 41 -6.80 -3.75 2.38
CA LEU A 41 -5.91 -4.15 1.27
C LEU A 41 -5.50 -2.98 0.37
N ILE A 42 -6.48 -2.26 -0.15
CA ILE A 42 -6.23 -1.10 -1.04
C ILE A 42 -5.90 0.15 -0.21
N THR A 43 -6.72 0.44 0.82
CA THR A 43 -6.55 1.62 1.68
C THR A 43 -5.76 1.26 2.94
N GLY A 44 -4.61 0.62 2.76
CA GLY A 44 -3.79 0.17 3.88
C GLY A 44 -3.25 1.34 4.72
N PRO A 45 -2.77 1.06 5.95
CA PRO A 45 -2.23 2.10 6.84
C PRO A 45 -1.06 2.88 6.21
N GLY A 46 -0.32 2.25 5.29
CA GLY A 46 0.75 2.91 4.53
C GLY A 46 0.24 3.96 3.54
N ALA A 47 -0.85 3.66 2.82
CA ALA A 47 -1.48 4.58 1.88
C ALA A 47 -2.07 5.78 2.64
N ILE A 48 -2.77 5.53 3.75
CA ILE A 48 -3.32 6.57 4.63
C ILE A 48 -2.22 7.50 5.14
N THR A 49 -1.14 6.93 5.70
CA THR A 49 -0.01 7.71 6.22
C THR A 49 0.61 8.58 5.13
N THR A 50 0.78 8.04 3.93
CA THR A 50 1.38 8.76 2.80
C THR A 50 0.52 9.96 2.38
N VAL A 51 -0.80 9.77 2.27
CA VAL A 51 -1.72 10.87 1.95
C VAL A 51 -1.68 11.95 3.04
N VAL A 52 -1.69 11.57 4.32
CA VAL A 52 -1.63 12.53 5.44
C VAL A 52 -0.33 13.36 5.40
N VAL A 53 0.82 12.71 5.18
CA VAL A 53 2.12 13.40 5.09
C VAL A 53 2.16 14.33 3.87
N LEU A 54 1.72 13.87 2.70
CA LEU A 54 1.72 14.68 1.48
C LEU A 54 0.74 15.86 1.57
N MET A 55 -0.45 15.64 2.14
CA MET A 55 -1.44 16.69 2.32
C MET A 55 -1.01 17.73 3.38
N GLY A 56 -0.28 17.30 4.42
CA GLY A 56 0.32 18.18 5.41
C GLY A 56 1.51 18.99 4.88
N ALA A 57 2.24 18.46 3.91
CA ALA A 57 3.33 19.16 3.23
C ALA A 57 2.84 20.15 2.14
N ALA A 58 1.63 19.96 1.61
CA ALA A 58 1.04 20.83 0.59
C ALA A 58 0.53 22.15 1.21
N GLY A 59 1.23 23.25 0.93
CA GLY A 59 0.92 24.58 1.47
C GLY A 59 -0.16 25.33 0.69
N THR A 60 -0.24 25.10 -0.64
CA THR A 60 -1.15 25.81 -1.54
C THR A 60 -2.36 24.97 -1.98
N VAL A 61 -3.43 25.62 -2.44
CA VAL A 61 -4.61 24.93 -3.00
C VAL A 61 -4.26 24.10 -4.24
N ALA A 62 -3.33 24.59 -5.07
CA ALA A 62 -2.86 23.88 -6.26
C ALA A 62 -2.13 22.58 -5.91
N GLU A 63 -1.24 22.60 -4.91
CA GLU A 63 -0.53 21.41 -4.44
C GLU A 63 -1.50 20.37 -3.85
N LYS A 64 -2.51 20.81 -3.09
CA LYS A 64 -3.56 19.91 -2.58
C LYS A 64 -4.38 19.27 -3.69
N ALA A 65 -4.69 20.03 -4.75
CA ALA A 65 -5.35 19.49 -5.93
C ALA A 65 -4.50 18.43 -6.65
N LEU A 66 -3.18 18.62 -6.71
CA LEU A 66 -2.25 17.62 -7.26
C LEU A 66 -2.25 16.33 -6.43
N VAL A 67 -2.28 16.42 -5.09
CA VAL A 67 -2.38 15.24 -4.21
C VAL A 67 -3.68 14.48 -4.49
N ILE A 68 -4.82 15.17 -4.61
CA ILE A 68 -6.10 14.53 -4.94
C ILE A 68 -6.06 13.86 -6.32
N LEU A 69 -5.49 14.53 -7.33
CA LEU A 69 -5.32 13.96 -8.66
C LEU A 69 -4.46 12.68 -8.63
N ALA A 70 -3.38 12.67 -7.84
CA ALA A 70 -2.55 11.49 -7.66
C ALA A 70 -3.30 10.32 -7.01
N ILE A 71 -4.18 10.60 -6.04
CA ILE A 71 -5.05 9.59 -5.40
C ILE A 71 -6.01 8.99 -6.44
N VAL A 72 -6.71 9.82 -7.21
CA VAL A 72 -7.63 9.36 -8.25
C VAL A 72 -6.90 8.51 -9.28
N LEU A 73 -5.74 8.96 -9.76
CA LEU A 73 -4.93 8.23 -10.72
C LEU A 73 -4.46 6.88 -10.17
N THR A 74 -4.08 6.82 -8.89
CA THR A 74 -3.69 5.57 -8.21
C THR A 74 -4.87 4.58 -8.15
N PHE A 75 -6.08 5.06 -7.86
CA PHE A 75 -7.27 4.20 -7.87
C PHE A 75 -7.62 3.71 -9.28
N VAL A 76 -7.47 4.55 -10.30
CA VAL A 76 -7.67 4.15 -11.70
C VAL A 76 -6.68 3.05 -12.10
N ILE A 77 -5.40 3.20 -11.76
CA ILE A 77 -4.39 2.16 -12.01
C ILE A 77 -4.75 0.88 -11.26
N THR A 78 -5.08 0.98 -9.97
CA THR A 78 -5.49 -0.17 -9.15
C THR A 78 -6.69 -0.90 -9.76
N PHE A 79 -7.69 -0.15 -10.23
CA PHE A 79 -8.86 -0.72 -10.89
C PHE A 79 -8.48 -1.54 -12.12
N PHE A 80 -7.60 -1.03 -12.99
CA PHE A 80 -7.12 -1.77 -14.15
C PHE A 80 -6.30 -3.00 -13.76
N VAL A 81 -5.42 -2.90 -12.75
CA VAL A 81 -4.66 -4.04 -12.23
C VAL A 81 -5.58 -5.14 -11.74
N LEU A 82 -6.62 -4.80 -10.96
CA LEU A 82 -7.61 -5.77 -10.48
C LEU A 82 -8.43 -6.35 -11.63
N LYS A 83 -8.89 -5.52 -12.56
CA LYS A 83 -9.63 -5.95 -13.75
C LYS A 83 -8.86 -6.95 -14.61
N PHE A 84 -7.53 -6.81 -14.70
CA PHE A 84 -6.66 -7.71 -15.45
C PHE A 84 -5.88 -8.69 -14.56
N SER A 85 -6.28 -8.88 -13.30
CA SER A 85 -5.55 -9.70 -12.34
C SER A 85 -5.35 -11.15 -12.80
N GLU A 86 -6.37 -11.77 -13.41
CA GLU A 86 -6.25 -13.13 -13.98
C GLU A 86 -5.19 -13.21 -15.09
N TYR A 87 -5.12 -12.18 -15.93
CA TYR A 87 -4.11 -12.11 -16.98
C TYR A 87 -2.71 -11.91 -16.39
N ILE A 88 -2.59 -11.02 -15.39
CA ILE A 88 -1.33 -10.76 -14.68
C ILE A 88 -0.83 -12.03 -13.97
N ASP A 89 -1.71 -12.77 -13.32
CA ASP A 89 -1.39 -14.03 -12.63
C ASP A 89 -0.85 -15.07 -13.62
N ARG A 90 -1.50 -15.20 -14.79
CA ARG A 90 -1.06 -16.14 -15.83
C ARG A 90 0.28 -15.76 -16.47
N VAL A 91 0.59 -14.46 -16.59
CA VAL A 91 1.84 -13.97 -17.18
C VAL A 91 3.01 -14.05 -16.20
N LEU A 92 2.80 -13.63 -14.95
CA LEU A 92 3.87 -13.60 -13.94
C LEU A 92 4.13 -14.99 -13.34
N GLY A 93 3.06 -15.79 -13.15
CA GLY A 93 3.11 -17.04 -12.42
C GLY A 93 3.57 -16.86 -10.96
N ILE A 94 3.64 -17.99 -10.25
CA ILE A 94 3.97 -18.01 -8.81
C ILE A 94 5.37 -17.41 -8.54
N THR A 95 6.34 -17.74 -9.39
CA THR A 95 7.72 -17.23 -9.24
C THR A 95 7.80 -15.73 -9.49
N GLY A 96 7.14 -15.21 -10.53
CA GLY A 96 7.12 -13.78 -10.84
C GLY A 96 6.46 -12.96 -9.73
N ILE A 97 5.33 -13.44 -9.19
CA ILE A 97 4.65 -12.80 -8.06
C ILE A 97 5.55 -12.79 -6.81
N MET A 98 6.30 -13.87 -6.54
CA MET A 98 7.22 -13.92 -5.41
C MET A 98 8.36 -12.91 -5.55
N VAL A 99 8.94 -12.78 -6.74
CA VAL A 99 9.98 -11.78 -7.04
C VAL A 99 9.43 -10.37 -6.89
N LEU A 100 8.25 -10.09 -7.48
CA LEU A 100 7.59 -8.80 -7.39
C LEU A 100 7.31 -8.42 -5.93
N THR A 101 6.81 -9.37 -5.13
CA THR A 101 6.55 -9.19 -3.69
C THR A 101 7.83 -8.82 -2.93
N ARG A 102 8.96 -9.47 -3.24
CA ARG A 102 10.26 -9.13 -2.63
C ARG A 102 10.72 -7.73 -3.03
N ILE A 103 10.59 -7.35 -4.31
CA ILE A 103 10.96 -6.01 -4.78
C ILE A 103 10.10 -4.95 -4.07
N MET A 104 8.79 -5.17 -3.95
CA MET A 104 7.92 -4.28 -3.19
C MET A 104 8.36 -4.19 -1.72
N GLY A 105 8.73 -5.31 -1.11
CA GLY A 105 9.31 -5.34 0.24
C GLY A 105 10.56 -4.46 0.37
N LEU A 106 11.50 -4.55 -0.57
CA LEU A 106 12.70 -3.70 -0.60
C LEU A 106 12.34 -2.20 -0.71
N ILE A 107 11.41 -1.85 -1.61
CA ILE A 107 10.96 -0.47 -1.82
C ILE A 107 10.28 0.08 -0.56
N LEU A 108 9.34 -0.67 0.02
CA LEU A 108 8.64 -0.27 1.23
C LEU A 108 9.59 -0.12 2.43
N GLY A 109 10.63 -0.97 2.49
CA GLY A 109 11.70 -0.87 3.49
C GLY A 109 12.46 0.45 3.34
N ALA A 110 12.88 0.80 2.12
CA ALA A 110 13.56 2.07 1.84
C ALA A 110 12.68 3.28 2.17
N VAL A 111 11.39 3.26 1.80
CA VAL A 111 10.44 4.33 2.13
C VAL A 111 10.27 4.48 3.64
N ALA A 112 10.20 3.37 4.37
CA ALA A 112 10.08 3.41 5.82
C ALA A 112 11.30 4.08 6.47
N VAL A 113 12.51 3.73 6.04
CA VAL A 113 13.75 4.38 6.52
C VAL A 113 13.76 5.86 6.17
N ASN A 114 13.33 6.24 4.96
CA ASN A 114 13.23 7.64 4.54
C ASN A 114 12.29 8.46 5.44
N PHE A 115 11.10 7.95 5.77
CA PHE A 115 10.17 8.63 6.67
C PHE A 115 10.74 8.79 8.08
N VAL A 116 11.43 7.77 8.60
CA VAL A 116 12.13 7.87 9.89
C VAL A 116 13.23 8.93 9.83
N ALA A 117 14.04 8.95 8.77
CA ALA A 117 15.11 9.92 8.61
C ALA A 117 14.58 11.37 8.54
N ILE A 118 13.54 11.62 7.75
CA ILE A 118 12.88 12.93 7.67
C ILE A 118 12.29 13.32 9.04
N GLY A 119 11.62 12.39 9.73
CA GLY A 119 11.04 12.64 11.04
C GLY A 119 12.08 13.02 12.09
N VAL A 120 13.19 12.26 12.16
CA VAL A 120 14.30 12.52 13.08
C VAL A 120 15.00 13.83 12.74
N TRP A 121 15.22 14.12 11.45
CA TRP A 121 15.82 15.38 11.00
C TRP A 121 14.97 16.59 11.39
N ASN A 122 13.66 16.51 11.18
CA ASN A 122 12.73 17.56 11.56
C ASN A 122 12.71 17.78 13.08
N LEU A 123 12.77 16.70 13.88
CA LEU A 123 12.84 16.80 15.34
C LEU A 123 14.16 17.44 15.80
N TYR A 124 15.29 17.04 15.22
CA TYR A 124 16.59 17.64 15.51
C TYR A 124 16.58 19.14 15.21
N ARG A 125 16.06 19.52 14.04
CA ARG A 125 15.93 20.92 13.63
C ARG A 125 15.04 21.73 14.59
N ALA A 126 13.91 21.16 15.01
CA ALA A 126 13.03 21.77 16.00
C ALA A 126 13.70 21.99 17.37
N MET A 127 14.53 21.05 17.84
CA MET A 127 15.29 21.19 19.09
C MET A 127 16.46 22.17 18.97
N ALA A 128 17.11 22.22 17.80
CA ALA A 128 18.22 23.13 17.52
C ALA A 128 17.77 24.58 17.26
N GLY A 129 16.46 24.82 17.13
CA GLY A 129 15.88 26.15 16.94
C GLY A 129 16.12 26.77 15.56
N VAL A 130 16.31 25.95 14.52
CA VAL A 130 16.59 26.38 13.12
C VAL A 130 15.45 26.01 12.17
#